data_AF-A0A0P7Y8J6-F1
#
_entry.id   AF-A0A0P7Y8J6-F1
#
_cell.length_a   1.000
_cell.length_b   1.000
_cell.length_c   1.000
_cell.angle_alpha   90.00
_cell.angle_beta   90.00
_cell.angle_gamma   90.00
#
_symmetry.space_group_name_H-M   'P 1'
#
loop_
_entity.id
_entity.type
_entity.pdbx_description
1 polymer ?
#
loop_
_entity_poly.entity_id
_entity_poly.type
_entity_poly.pdbx_seq_one_letter_code
_entity_poly.pdbx_strand_id
1 'polypeptide(L)'
;MLLDEVEKAHPEVLNLFYQAFDKGELADGEGRLIDCKNVVFFLTSNLGYQTIVTHAEAPEKIEEALYPELANFFKPALLARMEVVPYLPLGEDTLNRIVADKLQRLADQIKARYHTEVELEAGLVEAIRSRATRSENGARMLESIIEGELLPPVSLALLEKLAAREPVTKVTLGVNEKKFTGIVA
;
A
#
# COMPACT_ATOMS: atom_id res chain seq x y z
N MET A 1 -14.14 -10.07 -6.23
CA MET A 1 -14.57 -9.55 -4.91
C MET A 1 -13.35 -9.52 -4.00
N LEU A 2 -13.18 -8.45 -3.22
CA LEU A 2 -12.08 -8.32 -2.26
C LEU A 2 -12.65 -8.35 -0.84
N LEU A 3 -12.10 -9.20 0.00
CA LEU A 3 -12.35 -9.27 1.43
C LEU A 3 -11.04 -8.89 2.13
N ASP A 4 -11.01 -7.70 2.72
CA ASP A 4 -9.81 -7.13 3.32
C ASP A 4 -9.73 -7.43 4.81
N GLU A 5 -8.53 -7.72 5.32
CA GLU A 5 -8.22 -7.98 6.74
C GLU A 5 -9.17 -9.00 7.39
N VAL A 6 -9.34 -10.16 6.75
CA VAL A 6 -10.35 -11.16 7.13
C VAL A 6 -10.18 -11.69 8.57
N GLU A 7 -8.99 -11.56 9.15
CA GLU A 7 -8.71 -11.91 10.54
C GLU A 7 -9.44 -11.03 11.57
N LYS A 8 -9.84 -9.82 11.17
CA LYS A 8 -10.60 -8.89 12.02
C LYS A 8 -12.10 -9.13 11.94
N ALA A 9 -12.56 -9.88 10.94
CA ALA A 9 -13.97 -10.16 10.76
C ALA A 9 -14.47 -11.15 11.82
N HIS A 10 -15.72 -10.98 12.24
CA HIS A 10 -16.37 -11.97 13.10
C HIS A 10 -16.50 -13.31 12.33
N PRO A 11 -16.25 -14.48 12.97
CA PRO A 11 -16.27 -15.78 12.28
C PRO A 11 -17.56 -16.08 11.49
N GLU A 12 -18.70 -15.57 11.94
CA GLU A 12 -19.98 -15.70 11.24
C GLU A 12 -20.01 -15.01 9.87
N VAL A 13 -19.23 -13.95 9.67
CA VAL A 13 -19.09 -13.31 8.35
C VAL A 13 -18.41 -14.27 7.38
N LEU A 14 -17.34 -14.93 7.81
CA LEU A 14 -16.65 -15.94 6.98
C LEU A 14 -17.55 -17.15 6.69
N ASN A 15 -18.37 -17.56 7.65
CA ASN A 15 -19.33 -18.64 7.46
C ASN A 15 -20.34 -18.36 6.34
N LEU A 16 -20.77 -17.10 6.16
CA LEU A 16 -21.66 -16.71 5.05
C LEU A 16 -20.97 -16.95 3.70
N PHE A 17 -19.71 -16.52 3.59
CA PHE A 17 -18.95 -16.66 2.35
C PHE A 17 -18.53 -18.10 2.04
N TYR A 18 -18.55 -19.03 3.02
CA TYR A 18 -18.28 -20.45 2.73
C TYR A 18 -19.20 -21.05 1.69
N GLN A 19 -20.48 -20.64 1.65
CA GLN A 19 -21.40 -21.13 0.62
C GLN A 19 -20.97 -20.63 -0.77
N ALA A 20 -20.51 -19.37 -0.86
CA ALA A 20 -20.01 -18.81 -2.10
C ALA A 20 -18.74 -19.52 -2.58
N PHE A 21 -17.80 -19.83 -1.66
CA PHE A 21 -16.54 -20.50 -1.99
C PHE A 21 -16.72 -21.98 -2.36
N ASP A 22 -17.70 -22.66 -1.77
CA ASP A 22 -17.92 -24.11 -1.98
C ASP A 22 -18.89 -24.40 -3.13
N LYS A 23 -20.01 -23.67 -3.19
CA LYS A 23 -21.11 -23.93 -4.15
C LYS A 23 -21.18 -22.92 -5.29
N GLY A 24 -20.38 -21.84 -5.23
CA GLY A 24 -20.48 -20.75 -6.18
C GLY A 24 -21.80 -19.97 -6.07
N GLU A 25 -22.48 -20.03 -4.92
CA GLU A 25 -23.77 -19.37 -4.69
C GLU A 25 -23.80 -18.78 -3.27
N LEU A 26 -24.36 -17.58 -3.13
CA LEU A 26 -24.51 -16.89 -1.84
C LEU A 26 -25.97 -16.50 -1.65
N ALA A 27 -26.55 -16.76 -0.48
CA ALA A 27 -27.88 -16.23 -0.14
C ALA A 27 -27.75 -14.87 0.56
N ASP A 28 -28.50 -13.86 0.10
CA ASP A 28 -28.63 -12.60 0.83
C ASP A 28 -29.55 -12.75 2.07
N GLY A 29 -29.69 -11.67 2.86
CA GLY A 29 -30.54 -11.67 4.06
C GLY A 29 -32.04 -11.87 3.79
N GLU A 30 -32.48 -11.76 2.54
CA GLU A 30 -33.85 -12.03 2.09
C GLU A 30 -34.00 -13.43 1.48
N GLY A 31 -32.92 -14.23 1.48
CA GLY A 31 -32.90 -15.58 0.92
C GLY A 31 -32.76 -15.64 -0.59
N ARG A 32 -32.44 -14.53 -1.26
CA ARG A 32 -32.17 -14.51 -2.69
C ARG A 32 -30.81 -15.11 -2.98
N LEU A 33 -30.77 -16.04 -3.91
CA LEU A 33 -29.53 -16.67 -4.37
C LEU A 33 -28.81 -15.75 -5.36
N ILE A 34 -27.54 -15.47 -5.06
CA ILE A 34 -26.60 -14.70 -5.86
C ILE A 34 -25.61 -15.70 -6.48
N ASP A 35 -25.53 -15.70 -7.81
CA ASP A 35 -24.55 -16.51 -8.54
C ASP A 35 -23.13 -15.92 -8.40
N CYS A 36 -22.22 -16.74 -7.89
CA CYS A 36 -20.80 -16.43 -7.67
C CYS A 36 -19.87 -17.33 -8.51
N LYS A 37 -20.37 -18.14 -9.44
CA LYS A 37 -19.57 -19.10 -10.22
C LYS A 37 -18.49 -18.45 -11.09
N ASN A 38 -18.69 -17.19 -11.48
CA ASN A 38 -17.73 -16.40 -12.27
C ASN A 38 -17.09 -15.27 -11.46
N VAL A 39 -16.99 -15.43 -10.14
CA VAL A 39 -16.39 -14.44 -9.24
C VAL A 39 -15.03 -14.95 -8.75
N VAL A 40 -13.98 -14.16 -8.99
CA VAL A 40 -12.69 -14.37 -8.32
C VAL A 40 -12.72 -13.69 -6.96
N PHE A 41 -12.39 -14.45 -5.93
CA PHE A 41 -12.33 -13.98 -4.55
C PHE A 41 -10.88 -13.73 -4.15
N PHE A 42 -10.60 -12.50 -3.73
CA PHE A 42 -9.34 -12.12 -3.10
C PHE A 42 -9.60 -11.92 -1.62
N LEU A 43 -8.87 -12.66 -0.78
CA LEU A 43 -8.87 -12.48 0.67
C LEU A 43 -7.49 -11.97 1.06
N THR A 44 -7.43 -10.90 1.83
CA THR A 44 -6.18 -10.42 2.42
C THR A 44 -6.20 -10.72 3.91
N SER A 45 -5.03 -10.97 4.47
CA SER A 45 -4.87 -11.16 5.91
C SER A 45 -3.49 -10.76 6.35
N ASN A 46 -3.38 -10.24 7.59
CA ASN A 46 -2.09 -10.03 8.23
C ASN A 46 -1.63 -11.25 9.08
N LEU A 47 -2.38 -12.35 9.07
CA LEU A 47 -1.97 -13.59 9.74
C LEU A 47 -0.64 -14.11 9.17
N GLY A 48 0.26 -14.56 10.06
CA GLY A 48 1.54 -15.10 9.64
C GLY A 48 2.56 -14.08 9.13
N TYR A 49 2.30 -12.77 9.27
CA TYR A 49 3.26 -11.72 8.86
C TYR A 49 4.66 -11.96 9.42
N GLN A 50 4.77 -12.25 10.73
CA GLN A 50 6.07 -12.48 11.37
C GLN A 50 6.77 -13.71 10.80
N THR A 51 6.02 -14.75 10.46
CA THR A 51 6.53 -15.99 9.87
C THR A 51 7.05 -15.76 8.45
N ILE A 52 6.33 -14.96 7.65
CA ILE A 52 6.76 -14.53 6.31
C ILE A 52 8.06 -13.74 6.40
N VAL A 53 8.15 -12.78 7.33
CA VAL A 53 9.38 -11.97 7.53
C VAL A 53 10.56 -12.85 7.94
N THR A 54 10.34 -13.78 8.88
CA THR A 54 11.39 -14.67 9.40
C THR A 54 11.94 -15.61 8.34
N HIS A 55 11.10 -16.04 7.39
CA HIS A 55 11.47 -16.99 6.33
C HIS A 55 11.64 -16.30 4.96
N ALA A 56 11.75 -14.97 4.90
CA ALA A 56 11.84 -14.23 3.65
C ALA A 56 13.02 -14.65 2.75
N GLU A 57 14.10 -15.17 3.36
CA GLU A 57 15.29 -15.68 2.65
C GLU A 57 15.12 -17.13 2.13
N ALA A 58 14.09 -17.85 2.57
CA ALA A 58 13.78 -19.22 2.14
C ALA A 58 12.28 -19.36 1.81
N PRO A 59 11.82 -18.77 0.68
CA PRO A 59 10.40 -18.70 0.32
C PRO A 59 9.70 -20.05 0.26
N GLU A 60 10.43 -21.11 -0.11
CA GLU A 60 9.92 -22.48 -0.20
C GLU A 60 9.47 -23.05 1.14
N LYS A 61 9.94 -22.49 2.26
CA LYS A 61 9.56 -22.91 3.63
C LYS A 61 8.39 -22.11 4.19
N ILE A 62 8.02 -20.99 3.56
CA ILE A 62 7.00 -20.08 4.07
C ILE A 62 5.64 -20.78 4.13
N GLU A 63 5.26 -21.51 3.09
CA GLU A 63 3.96 -22.19 3.07
C GLU A 63 3.80 -23.21 4.18
N GLU A 64 4.81 -24.07 4.39
CA GLU A 64 4.80 -25.06 5.48
C GLU A 64 4.77 -24.38 6.85
N ALA A 65 5.52 -23.30 7.03
CA ALA A 65 5.55 -22.54 8.27
C ALA A 65 4.26 -21.76 8.55
N LEU A 66 3.56 -21.29 7.51
CA LEU A 66 2.28 -20.58 7.62
C LEU A 66 1.10 -21.51 7.91
N TYR A 67 1.16 -22.75 7.44
CA TYR A 67 0.03 -23.68 7.51
C TYR A 67 -0.56 -23.82 8.93
N PRO A 68 0.22 -23.99 10.02
CA PRO A 68 -0.34 -24.07 11.37
C PRO A 68 -1.10 -22.81 11.80
N GLU A 69 -0.58 -21.62 11.47
CA GLU A 69 -1.23 -20.35 11.81
C GLU A 69 -2.55 -20.16 11.05
N LEU A 70 -2.54 -20.48 9.75
CA LEU A 70 -3.73 -20.41 8.92
C LEU A 70 -4.78 -21.44 9.35
N ALA A 71 -4.38 -22.67 9.69
CA ALA A 71 -5.27 -23.73 10.14
C ALA A 71 -5.90 -23.45 11.52
N ASN A 72 -5.25 -22.63 12.35
CA ASN A 72 -5.81 -22.19 13.63
C ASN A 72 -6.96 -21.18 13.44
N PHE A 73 -6.94 -20.38 12.36
CA PHE A 73 -7.95 -19.36 12.09
C PHE A 73 -9.02 -19.83 11.09
N PHE A 74 -8.60 -20.38 9.94
CA PHE A 74 -9.48 -20.85 8.89
C PHE A 74 -9.92 -22.30 9.14
N LYS A 75 -11.19 -22.61 8.84
CA LYS A 75 -11.64 -24.00 8.85
C LYS A 75 -10.85 -24.79 7.78
N PRO A 76 -10.40 -26.04 8.07
CA PRO A 76 -9.61 -26.84 7.14
C PRO A 76 -10.25 -26.99 5.75
N ALA A 77 -11.58 -27.11 5.70
CA ALA A 77 -12.34 -27.25 4.45
C ALA A 77 -12.27 -26.00 3.56
N LEU A 78 -12.15 -24.80 4.14
CA LEU A 78 -11.93 -23.58 3.38
C LEU A 78 -10.48 -23.49 2.95
N LEU A 79 -9.53 -23.66 3.89
CA LEU A 79 -8.11 -23.52 3.62
C LEU A 79 -7.65 -24.44 2.48
N ALA A 80 -8.18 -25.66 2.41
CA ALA A 80 -7.90 -26.62 1.32
C ALA A 80 -8.41 -26.19 -0.07
N ARG A 81 -9.30 -25.18 -0.16
CA ARG A 81 -9.82 -24.62 -1.41
C ARG A 81 -9.18 -23.28 -1.77
N MET A 82 -8.32 -22.75 -0.91
CA MET A 82 -7.64 -21.48 -1.11
C MET A 82 -6.24 -21.72 -1.66
N GLU A 83 -5.80 -20.83 -2.55
CA GLU A 83 -4.40 -20.69 -2.88
C GLU A 83 -3.81 -19.59 -2.00
N VAL A 84 -2.86 -19.94 -1.14
CA VAL A 84 -2.19 -19.00 -0.24
C VAL A 84 -1.05 -18.35 -1.01
N VAL A 85 -1.08 -17.02 -1.12
CA VAL A 85 -0.02 -16.26 -1.79
C VAL A 85 0.70 -15.40 -0.75
N PRO A 86 1.86 -15.83 -0.22
CA PRO A 86 2.62 -15.03 0.74
C PRO A 86 3.26 -13.81 0.06
N TYR A 87 3.02 -12.63 0.64
CA TYR A 87 3.63 -11.38 0.17
C TYR A 87 4.93 -11.10 0.92
N LEU A 88 6.06 -11.24 0.23
CA LEU A 88 7.38 -11.00 0.81
C LEU A 88 7.60 -9.52 1.17
N PRO A 89 8.43 -9.23 2.19
CA PRO A 89 8.87 -7.86 2.47
C PRO A 89 9.52 -7.23 1.25
N LEU A 90 9.29 -5.92 1.08
CA LEU A 90 9.85 -5.18 -0.06
C LEU A 90 11.37 -5.01 0.12
N GLY A 91 12.14 -5.52 -0.84
CA GLY A 91 13.58 -5.27 -0.92
C GLY A 91 13.90 -3.79 -1.20
N GLU A 92 15.13 -3.38 -0.87
CA GLU A 92 15.57 -1.98 -0.99
C GLU A 92 15.39 -1.40 -2.40
N ASP A 93 15.76 -2.16 -3.44
CA ASP A 93 15.64 -1.71 -4.83
C ASP A 93 14.18 -1.47 -5.22
N THR A 94 13.27 -2.32 -4.75
CA THR A 94 11.84 -2.16 -5.02
C THR A 94 11.29 -0.94 -4.30
N LEU A 95 11.71 -0.70 -3.05
CA LEU A 95 11.35 0.51 -2.30
C LEU A 95 11.86 1.77 -3.01
N ASN A 96 13.12 1.78 -3.46
CA ASN A 96 13.69 2.92 -4.21
C ASN A 96 12.87 3.24 -5.46
N ARG A 97 12.47 2.22 -6.23
CA ARG A 97 11.62 2.39 -7.40
C ARG A 97 10.24 2.93 -7.04
N ILE A 98 9.60 2.41 -5.98
CA ILE A 98 8.29 2.89 -5.52
C ILE A 98 8.36 4.36 -5.13
N VAL A 99 9.40 4.79 -4.41
CA VAL A 99 9.59 6.20 -4.04
C VAL A 99 9.79 7.06 -5.27
N ALA A 100 10.64 6.65 -6.21
CA ALA A 100 10.89 7.37 -7.45
C ALA A 100 9.60 7.54 -8.26
N ASP A 101 8.82 6.46 -8.44
CA ASP A 101 7.54 6.49 -9.16
C ASP A 101 6.52 7.42 -8.49
N LYS A 102 6.46 7.42 -7.15
CA LYS A 102 5.58 8.32 -6.40
C LYS A 102 5.98 9.79 -6.53
N LEU A 103 7.27 10.09 -6.42
CA LEU A 103 7.78 11.44 -6.62
C LEU A 103 7.51 11.93 -8.04
N GLN A 104 7.69 11.07 -9.05
CA GLN A 104 7.40 11.42 -10.43
C GLN A 104 5.92 11.70 -10.64
N ARG A 105 5.03 10.85 -10.11
CA ARG A 105 3.57 11.09 -10.16
C ARG A 105 3.19 12.41 -9.49
N LEU A 106 3.79 12.74 -8.36
CA LEU A 106 3.57 14.02 -7.68
C LEU A 106 4.02 15.19 -8.55
N ALA A 107 5.21 15.09 -9.17
CA ALA A 107 5.71 16.11 -10.08
C ALA A 107 4.78 16.30 -11.29
N ASP A 108 4.30 15.21 -11.88
CA ASP A 108 3.37 15.24 -13.00
C ASP A 108 2.03 15.90 -12.62
N GLN A 109 1.51 15.63 -11.42
CA GLN A 109 0.30 16.25 -10.89
C GLN A 109 0.47 17.78 -10.69
N ILE A 110 1.59 18.22 -10.13
CA ILE A 110 1.89 19.65 -9.93
C ILE A 110 2.02 20.34 -11.30
N LYS A 111 2.77 19.73 -12.23
CA LYS A 111 2.95 20.23 -13.59
C LYS A 111 1.62 20.37 -14.31
N ALA A 112 0.76 19.36 -14.23
CA ALA A 112 -0.56 19.38 -14.87
C ALA A 112 -1.49 20.45 -14.30
N ARG A 113 -1.46 20.66 -12.97
CA ARG A 113 -2.36 21.58 -12.27
C ARG A 113 -1.94 23.05 -12.40
N TYR A 114 -0.64 23.33 -12.34
CA TYR A 114 -0.11 24.69 -12.30
C TYR A 114 0.61 25.11 -13.58
N HIS A 115 0.67 24.23 -14.59
CA HIS A 115 1.34 24.46 -15.87
C HIS A 115 2.78 24.95 -15.72
N THR A 116 3.50 24.35 -14.77
CA THR A 116 4.82 24.78 -14.32
C THR A 116 5.86 23.67 -14.52
N GLU A 117 7.13 24.02 -14.64
CA GLU A 117 8.20 23.03 -14.60
C GLU A 117 8.37 22.49 -13.18
N VAL A 118 8.57 21.18 -13.04
CA VAL A 118 8.81 20.56 -11.74
C VAL A 118 10.14 19.83 -11.79
N GLU A 119 11.02 20.19 -10.87
CA GLU A 119 12.33 19.58 -10.69
C GLU A 119 12.38 18.84 -9.36
N LEU A 120 12.87 17.60 -9.40
CA LEU A 120 13.14 16.78 -8.22
C LEU A 120 14.65 16.78 -7.98
N GLU A 121 15.10 17.33 -6.86
CA GLU A 121 16.52 17.33 -6.52
C GLU A 121 17.06 15.92 -6.24
N ALA A 122 18.35 15.74 -6.53
CA ALA A 122 19.07 14.53 -6.16
C ALA A 122 19.05 14.33 -4.64
N GLY A 123 18.86 13.08 -4.20
CA GLY A 123 18.85 12.72 -2.77
C GLY A 123 17.48 12.69 -2.10
N LEU A 124 16.40 13.14 -2.77
CA LEU A 124 15.03 13.01 -2.25
C LEU A 124 14.66 11.55 -1.94
N VAL A 125 14.97 10.62 -2.85
CA VAL A 125 14.68 9.19 -2.69
C VAL A 125 15.37 8.63 -1.44
N GLU A 126 16.65 8.96 -1.26
CA GLU A 126 17.44 8.51 -0.11
C GLU A 126 16.96 9.16 1.21
N ALA A 127 16.60 10.44 1.16
CA ALA A 127 16.05 11.16 2.31
C ALA A 127 14.70 10.58 2.78
N ILE A 128 13.84 10.15 1.84
CA ILE A 128 12.57 9.49 2.17
C ILE A 128 12.84 8.08 2.71
N ARG A 129 13.71 7.30 2.05
CA ARG A 129 14.06 5.94 2.49
C ARG A 129 14.65 5.91 3.89
N SER A 130 15.61 6.78 4.19
CA SER A 130 16.30 6.84 5.50
C SER A 130 15.36 7.18 6.66
N ARG A 131 14.21 7.80 6.40
CA ARG A 131 13.15 8.03 7.40
C ARG A 131 12.22 6.83 7.53
N ALA A 132 11.99 6.09 6.45
CA ALA A 132 11.08 4.95 6.42
C ALA A 132 11.62 3.69 7.10
N THR A 133 12.95 3.49 7.14
CA THR A 133 13.60 2.34 7.81
C THR A 133 13.34 2.25 9.32
N ARG A 134 12.70 3.25 9.94
CA ARG A 134 12.36 3.27 11.36
C ARG A 134 11.02 2.62 11.71
N SER A 135 10.26 2.09 10.75
CA SER A 135 8.89 1.60 10.98
C SER A 135 8.63 0.23 10.35
N GLU A 136 7.94 -0.65 11.08
CA GLU A 136 7.48 -1.97 10.64
C GLU A 136 6.41 -1.93 9.52
N ASN A 137 5.99 -0.73 9.09
CA ASN A 137 4.81 -0.52 8.23
C ASN A 137 5.09 -0.51 6.71
N GLY A 138 6.29 -0.91 6.27
CA GLY A 138 6.63 -1.04 4.85
C GLY A 138 6.40 0.23 4.01
N ALA A 139 5.85 0.07 2.80
CA ALA A 139 5.66 1.18 1.84
C ALA A 139 4.64 2.24 2.28
N ARG A 140 3.74 1.95 3.24
CA ARG A 140 2.78 2.93 3.77
C ARG A 140 3.49 4.10 4.46
N MET A 141 4.62 3.84 5.12
CA MET A 141 5.41 4.90 5.74
C MET A 141 5.98 5.87 4.71
N LEU A 142 6.33 5.39 3.52
CA LEU A 142 6.81 6.23 2.42
C LEU A 142 5.73 7.24 1.98
N GLU A 143 4.47 6.78 1.91
CA GLU A 143 3.33 7.64 1.60
C GLU A 143 3.16 8.71 2.67
N SER A 144 3.16 8.32 3.95
CA SER A 144 3.07 9.28 5.07
C SER A 144 4.18 10.32 5.05
N ILE A 145 5.40 9.96 4.67
CA ILE A 145 6.52 10.92 4.57
C ILE A 145 6.31 11.88 3.39
N ILE A 146 5.91 11.35 2.23
CA ILE A 146 5.68 12.18 1.04
C ILE A 146 4.51 13.15 1.28
N GLU A 147 3.38 12.66 1.78
CA GLU A 147 2.17 13.46 1.98
C GLU A 147 2.24 14.34 3.23
N GLY A 148 2.85 13.84 4.30
CA GLY A 148 2.90 14.50 5.60
C GLY A 148 4.08 15.44 5.79
N GLU A 149 5.20 15.24 5.07
CA GLU A 149 6.41 16.05 5.27
C GLU A 149 6.90 16.75 3.99
N LEU A 150 6.83 16.10 2.82
CA LEU A 150 7.30 16.69 1.56
C LEU A 150 6.26 17.59 0.89
N LEU A 151 4.99 17.16 0.83
CA LEU A 151 3.93 17.90 0.17
C LEU A 151 3.54 19.22 0.87
N PRO A 152 3.53 19.33 2.21
CA PRO A 152 3.16 20.57 2.89
C PRO A 152 4.02 21.79 2.55
N PRO A 153 5.37 21.75 2.59
CA PRO A 153 6.18 22.91 2.23
C PRO A 153 6.00 23.33 0.77
N VAL A 154 5.82 22.39 -0.15
CA VAL A 154 5.55 22.66 -1.57
C VAL A 154 4.19 23.34 -1.74
N SER A 155 3.17 22.83 -1.06
CA SER A 155 1.81 23.38 -1.11
C SER A 155 1.76 24.80 -0.54
N LEU A 156 2.45 25.05 0.57
CA LEU A 156 2.53 26.39 1.17
C LEU A 156 3.20 27.39 0.24
N ALA A 157 4.37 27.04 -0.32
CA ALA A 157 5.10 27.92 -1.24
C ALA A 157 4.29 28.24 -2.51
N LEU A 158 3.55 27.26 -3.03
CA LEU A 158 2.62 27.47 -4.15
C LEU A 158 1.48 28.43 -3.79
N LEU A 159 0.87 28.25 -2.61
CA LEU A 159 -0.22 29.11 -2.15
C LEU A 159 0.23 30.55 -1.93
N GLU A 160 1.44 30.77 -1.39
CA GLU A 160 2.00 32.12 -1.19
C GLU A 160 2.18 32.86 -2.52
N LYS A 161 2.72 32.20 -3.53
CA LYS A 161 2.89 32.78 -4.89
C LYS A 161 1.54 33.10 -5.55
N LEU A 162 0.57 32.19 -5.43
CA LEU A 162 -0.77 32.40 -5.96
C LEU A 162 -1.50 33.56 -5.26
N ALA A 163 -1.35 33.68 -3.93
CA ALA A 163 -1.91 34.79 -3.16
C ALA A 163 -1.27 36.14 -3.54
N ALA A 164 0.04 36.14 -3.81
CA ALA A 164 0.77 37.30 -4.33
C ALA A 164 0.46 37.62 -5.80
N ARG A 165 -0.32 36.77 -6.50
CA ARG A 165 -0.58 36.85 -7.94
C ARG A 165 0.69 36.81 -8.80
N GLU A 166 1.71 36.13 -8.30
CA GLU A 166 2.96 35.93 -9.04
C GLU A 166 2.83 34.69 -9.94
N PRO A 167 3.40 34.71 -11.16
CA PRO A 167 3.43 33.54 -12.01
C PRO A 167 4.32 32.46 -11.40
N VAL A 168 3.85 31.21 -11.43
CA VAL A 168 4.63 30.05 -10.98
C VAL A 168 5.30 29.40 -12.19
N THR A 169 6.59 29.67 -12.36
CA THR A 169 7.36 29.20 -13.52
C THR A 169 8.04 27.86 -13.29
N LYS A 170 8.52 27.65 -12.06
CA LYS A 170 9.21 26.43 -11.67
C LYS A 170 8.96 26.06 -10.21
N VAL A 171 8.83 24.77 -9.95
CA VAL A 171 8.74 24.18 -8.60
C VAL A 171 9.88 23.21 -8.43
N THR A 172 10.73 23.42 -7.43
CA THR A 172 11.82 22.53 -7.08
C THR A 172 11.49 21.86 -5.75
N LEU A 173 11.39 20.53 -5.75
CA LEU A 173 11.27 19.72 -4.54
C LEU A 173 12.67 19.26 -4.13
N GLY A 174 13.02 19.50 -2.88
CA GLY A 174 14.37 19.31 -2.39
C GLY A 174 14.46 18.82 -0.95
N VAL A 175 15.69 18.65 -0.50
CA VAL A 175 16.00 18.32 0.89
C VAL A 175 17.20 19.12 1.37
N ASN A 176 17.04 19.88 2.45
CA ASN A 176 18.10 20.65 3.09
C ASN A 176 18.15 20.36 4.59
N GLU A 177 19.34 20.07 5.14
CA GLU A 177 19.55 19.76 6.56
C GLU A 177 18.55 18.73 7.14
N LYS A 178 18.19 17.71 6.35
CA LYS A 178 17.18 16.69 6.69
C LYS A 178 15.75 17.23 6.85
N LYS A 179 15.41 18.38 6.25
CA LYS A 179 14.03 18.86 6.08
C LYS A 179 13.69 18.92 4.60
N PHE A 180 12.48 18.52 4.25
CA PHE A 180 12.00 18.66 2.88
C PHE A 180 11.69 20.13 2.59
N THR A 181 12.01 20.56 1.38
CA THR A 181 11.83 21.93 0.94
C THR A 181 11.09 21.96 -0.38
N GLY A 182 10.23 22.97 -0.56
CA GLY A 182 9.60 23.29 -1.83
C GLY A 182 9.92 24.73 -2.18
N ILE A 183 10.68 24.94 -3.25
CA ILE A 183 11.01 26.27 -3.76
C ILE A 183 10.16 26.53 -4.99
N VAL A 184 9.47 27.66 -5.02
CA VAL A 184 8.62 28.06 -6.14
C VAL A 184 9.14 29.38 -6.70
N ALA A 185 9.52 29.38 -7.98
CA ALA A 185 10.02 30.55 -8.70
C ALA A 185 8.90 31.23 -9.48
#